data_AF-A0A497NS96-F1
#
_entry.id   AF-A0A497NS96-F1
#
_cell.length_a   1.000
_cell.length_b   1.000
_cell.length_c   1.000
_cell.angle_alpha   90.00
_cell.angle_beta   90.00
_cell.angle_gamma   90.00
#
_symmetry.space_group_name_H-M   'P 1'
#
loop_
_entity.id
_entity.type
_entity.pdbx_description
1 polymer ?
#
loop_
_entity_poly.entity_id
_entity_poly.type
_entity_poly.pdbx_seq_one_letter_code
_entity_poly.pdbx_strand_id
1 'polypeptide(L)'
;MTEETFATSLEETISRRRSTHQSGTYTTENITQQQLLEVLQAAYGYLPSGHRSVPSIGGNYSLIIYIANATGSYRYIPENNSIVLYDENVTKETIRPHDQNWPSEASAVLIIVWNKTKMGNQYFASAEAGCLVQNVYLKANSLDLGTCCVGGINSGGLRNDLHLSSNLIPLLVMPLGYPKTPYPPGSPNYDVMDGNLPPVQYSNLTLDDAIRYRRDITEWSLMNLSLQELSQLLWAAYGSTNTTHRTTPSAWGIYPLIIYVLNSTGVYRYVPEIEHKQGYYHYTEKILDGDKRYAVANVCSSQTWAADAPTIFLIAYNASFNNGNTGDGGAVSHEFIEVDAGCVIQNIYLEATAQNLGTTVIGDGLEDWNGTGAAEIRNILNLTYDIVPLYIMPVGHLPGYQLNLHVLDWDLTDSIEGAYVYKDNEVKITDANGWANWTGVSGETHIKVKYFGHWVNGTFTVYVNENKTIDVRCKIFDITITCKEGLQEAILQNANVTAFNSTSTPDNRISTALTDASGRAYLDNIPNGTITFTVYDGNGNIIANVTKTITSEGQLETVICDQNYVTAQLEWKIVQFVKSNSFSSSFILMLTIVGLVDLVKCLKQRNRSLRCKHMKRRRKKE
;
A
#
# COMPACT_ATOMS: atom_id res chain seq x y z
N MET A 1 -2.87 -7.38 31.73
CA MET A 1 -3.23 -7.72 30.34
C MET A 1 -4.15 -6.62 29.86
N THR A 2 -3.59 -5.62 29.20
CA THR A 2 -4.40 -4.72 28.37
C THR A 2 -4.96 -5.58 27.24
N GLU A 3 -6.28 -5.65 27.12
CA GLU A 3 -6.90 -6.20 25.91
C GLU A 3 -6.37 -5.38 24.74
N GLU A 4 -5.54 -5.99 23.89
CA GLU A 4 -5.32 -5.48 22.55
C GLU A 4 -6.70 -5.51 21.88
N THR A 5 -7.36 -4.36 21.80
CA THR A 5 -8.51 -4.16 20.93
C THR A 5 -8.00 -4.33 19.51
N PHE A 6 -8.10 -5.56 18.97
CA PHE A 6 -7.90 -5.82 17.56
C PHE A 6 -8.86 -4.89 16.79
N ALA A 7 -8.33 -4.14 15.83
CA ALA A 7 -9.15 -3.30 14.96
C ALA A 7 -10.20 -4.17 14.26
N THR A 8 -11.45 -3.71 14.24
CA THR A 8 -12.56 -4.44 13.61
C THR A 8 -12.28 -4.69 12.14
N SER A 9 -12.54 -5.92 11.69
CA SER A 9 -12.42 -6.29 10.27
C SER A 9 -13.37 -5.47 9.38
N LEU A 10 -13.11 -5.44 8.08
CA LEU A 10 -13.99 -4.81 7.10
C LEU A 10 -15.40 -5.42 7.17
N GLU A 11 -15.53 -6.74 7.20
CA GLU A 11 -16.82 -7.43 7.18
C GLU A 11 -17.59 -7.19 8.48
N GLU A 12 -16.90 -7.10 9.63
CA GLU A 12 -17.52 -6.67 10.87
C GLU A 12 -18.06 -5.23 10.76
N THR A 13 -17.27 -4.32 10.18
CA THR A 13 -17.67 -2.92 9.96
C THR A 13 -18.87 -2.81 9.01
N ILE A 14 -18.88 -3.55 7.90
CA ILE A 14 -19.99 -3.62 6.95
C ILE A 14 -21.25 -4.18 7.62
N SER A 15 -21.12 -5.26 8.40
CA SER A 15 -22.26 -5.89 9.07
C SER A 15 -22.89 -5.02 10.16
N ARG A 16 -22.09 -4.19 10.85
CA ARG A 16 -22.53 -3.30 11.93
C ARG A 16 -23.22 -2.03 11.41
N ARG A 17 -23.00 -1.68 10.13
CA ARG A 17 -23.55 -0.49 9.45
C ARG A 17 -25.05 -0.36 9.64
N ARG A 18 -25.50 0.84 10.03
CA ARG A 18 -26.92 1.22 10.14
C ARG A 18 -27.09 2.72 9.98
N SER A 19 -28.34 3.15 9.81
CA SER A 19 -28.72 4.56 9.84
C SER A 19 -29.07 5.02 11.26
N THR A 20 -28.50 6.13 11.69
CA THR A 20 -28.90 6.86 12.89
C THR A 20 -29.80 8.01 12.45
N HIS A 21 -31.11 7.82 12.52
CA HIS A 21 -32.11 8.74 11.96
C HIS A 21 -33.26 9.00 12.95
N GLN A 22 -33.96 10.12 12.78
CA GLN A 22 -35.05 10.66 13.63
C GLN A 22 -34.59 11.59 14.76
N SER A 23 -35.53 12.41 15.25
CA SER A 23 -35.30 13.32 16.37
C SER A 23 -35.01 12.53 17.64
N GLY A 24 -34.02 13.00 18.40
CA GLY A 24 -33.61 12.44 19.66
C GLY A 24 -32.63 11.27 19.55
N THR A 25 -32.05 10.97 18.39
CA THR A 25 -31.08 9.86 18.24
C THR A 25 -29.63 10.21 18.54
N TYR A 26 -29.28 11.50 18.62
CA TYR A 26 -27.93 11.96 18.92
C TYR A 26 -27.78 12.43 20.37
N THR A 27 -26.60 12.22 20.96
CA THR A 27 -26.24 12.87 22.24
C THR A 27 -25.87 14.33 22.00
N THR A 28 -25.67 15.10 23.07
CA THR A 28 -25.16 16.48 22.99
C THR A 28 -23.64 16.56 22.96
N GLU A 29 -22.95 15.41 22.94
CA GLU A 29 -21.49 15.36 22.91
C GLU A 29 -20.97 15.79 21.54
N ASN A 30 -19.90 16.59 21.53
CA ASN A 30 -19.29 17.06 20.30
C ASN A 30 -18.27 16.06 19.77
N ILE A 31 -18.27 15.85 18.46
CA ILE A 31 -17.20 15.11 17.80
C ILE A 31 -15.91 15.93 17.82
N THR A 32 -14.77 15.24 17.91
CA THR A 32 -13.47 15.92 17.82
C THR A 32 -13.16 16.30 16.37
N GLN A 33 -12.29 17.30 16.19
CA GLN A 33 -11.80 17.66 14.84
C GLN A 33 -11.05 16.49 14.19
N GLN A 34 -10.33 15.67 14.96
CA GLN A 34 -9.64 14.48 14.47
C GLN A 34 -10.63 13.47 13.89
N GLN A 35 -11.69 13.11 14.62
CA GLN A 35 -12.74 12.21 14.14
C GLN A 35 -13.43 12.77 12.88
N LEU A 36 -13.71 14.08 12.84
CA LEU A 36 -14.29 14.72 11.66
C LEU A 36 -13.36 14.59 10.43
N LEU A 37 -12.07 14.86 10.58
CA LEU A 37 -11.10 14.76 9.49
C LEU A 37 -10.92 13.31 9.02
N GLU A 38 -10.96 12.34 9.93
CA GLU A 38 -10.92 10.92 9.57
C GLU A 38 -12.13 10.50 8.74
N VAL A 39 -13.34 10.97 9.09
CA VAL A 39 -14.55 10.75 8.30
C VAL A 39 -14.46 11.43 6.93
N LEU A 40 -14.00 12.69 6.88
CA LEU A 40 -13.87 13.43 5.62
C LEU A 40 -12.82 12.82 4.68
N GLN A 41 -11.70 12.33 5.24
CA GLN A 41 -10.67 11.65 4.48
C GLN A 41 -11.18 10.33 3.89
N ALA A 42 -11.89 9.53 4.67
CA ALA A 42 -12.54 8.32 4.16
C ALA A 42 -13.61 8.67 3.11
N ALA A 43 -14.39 9.73 3.32
CA ALA A 43 -15.46 10.15 2.42
C ALA A 43 -14.93 10.54 1.03
N TYR A 44 -13.89 11.38 0.96
CA TYR A 44 -13.47 11.97 -0.32
C TYR A 44 -12.02 12.49 -0.35
N GLY A 45 -11.15 12.05 0.56
CA GLY A 45 -9.74 12.43 0.62
C GLY A 45 -8.86 11.75 -0.43
N TYR A 46 -7.61 12.20 -0.58
CA TYR A 46 -6.61 11.52 -1.40
C TYR A 46 -5.93 10.37 -0.66
N LEU A 47 -5.64 9.30 -1.39
CA LEU A 47 -4.87 8.14 -0.97
C LEU A 47 -3.39 8.31 -1.36
N PRO A 48 -2.45 7.55 -0.75
CA PRO A 48 -1.04 7.57 -1.15
C PRO A 48 -0.80 7.25 -2.64
N SER A 49 -1.72 6.52 -3.27
CA SER A 49 -1.71 6.23 -4.71
C SER A 49 -1.99 7.44 -5.60
N GLY A 50 -2.45 8.56 -5.05
CA GLY A 50 -2.86 9.76 -5.78
C GLY A 50 -4.33 9.76 -6.22
N HIS A 51 -5.06 8.66 -6.06
CA HIS A 51 -6.51 8.59 -6.28
C HIS A 51 -7.30 9.04 -5.04
N ARG A 52 -8.61 9.25 -5.18
CA ARG A 52 -9.48 9.48 -4.02
C ARG A 52 -9.87 8.16 -3.34
N SER A 53 -10.40 8.29 -2.13
CA SER A 53 -10.99 7.20 -1.34
C SER A 53 -12.25 6.57 -1.96
N VAL A 54 -12.77 7.16 -3.03
CA VAL A 54 -13.88 6.66 -3.86
C VAL A 54 -13.42 6.59 -5.33
N PRO A 55 -14.03 5.72 -6.16
CA PRO A 55 -13.77 5.70 -7.60
C PRO A 55 -14.28 6.98 -8.29
N SER A 56 -13.72 7.31 -9.45
CA SER A 56 -14.19 8.42 -10.28
C SER A 56 -15.21 7.94 -11.30
N ILE A 57 -16.50 8.07 -10.98
CA ILE A 57 -17.57 7.71 -11.91
C ILE A 57 -17.71 8.82 -12.95
N GLY A 58 -17.70 8.49 -14.24
CA GLY A 58 -17.71 9.49 -15.33
C GLY A 58 -16.39 10.28 -15.47
N GLY A 59 -15.30 9.85 -14.83
CA GLY A 59 -13.94 10.34 -15.07
C GLY A 59 -13.59 11.72 -14.48
N ASN A 60 -14.45 12.33 -13.66
CA ASN A 60 -14.13 13.60 -13.01
C ASN A 60 -14.78 13.77 -11.63
N TYR A 61 -13.96 13.86 -10.58
CA TYR A 61 -14.40 14.12 -9.21
C TYR A 61 -15.17 15.44 -9.07
N SER A 62 -16.50 15.33 -8.94
CA SER A 62 -17.43 16.46 -9.05
C SER A 62 -17.98 16.96 -7.71
N LEU A 63 -17.82 16.17 -6.63
CA LEU A 63 -18.37 16.51 -5.32
C LEU A 63 -17.50 17.50 -4.53
N ILE A 64 -18.17 18.25 -3.66
CA ILE A 64 -17.58 19.15 -2.65
C ILE A 64 -18.30 18.87 -1.33
N ILE A 65 -17.53 18.73 -0.25
CA ILE A 65 -18.09 18.57 1.10
C ILE A 65 -18.03 19.91 1.84
N TYR A 66 -19.19 20.40 2.24
CA TYR A 66 -19.32 21.44 3.24
C TYR A 66 -19.72 20.82 4.59
N ILE A 67 -19.33 21.45 5.68
CA ILE A 67 -19.64 21.01 7.04
C ILE A 67 -20.31 22.18 7.75
N ALA A 68 -21.51 22.00 8.28
CA ALA A 68 -22.15 22.96 9.17
C ALA A 68 -22.16 22.41 10.60
N ASN A 69 -21.67 23.18 11.57
CA ASN A 69 -21.71 22.85 12.99
C ASN A 69 -22.26 24.03 13.81
N ALA A 70 -22.10 24.01 15.13
CA ALA A 70 -22.59 25.09 16.00
C ALA A 70 -21.84 26.43 15.84
N THR A 71 -20.64 26.43 15.28
CA THR A 71 -19.75 27.62 15.19
C THR A 71 -19.71 28.24 13.80
N GLY A 72 -20.17 27.54 12.77
CA GLY A 72 -20.19 28.04 11.40
C GLY A 72 -20.22 26.92 10.38
N SER A 73 -19.92 27.29 9.15
CA SER A 73 -19.79 26.38 8.02
C SER A 73 -18.36 26.37 7.51
N TYR A 74 -17.92 25.21 7.06
CA TYR A 74 -16.56 24.95 6.64
C TYR A 74 -16.57 24.19 5.32
N ARG A 75 -15.50 24.33 4.54
CA ARG A 75 -15.26 23.53 3.34
C ARG A 75 -14.12 22.55 3.60
N TYR A 76 -14.32 21.29 3.24
CA TYR A 76 -13.25 20.30 3.22
C TYR A 76 -12.30 20.51 2.05
N ILE A 77 -10.99 20.45 2.33
CA ILE A 77 -9.89 20.56 1.37
C ILE A 77 -9.17 19.19 1.31
N PRO A 78 -9.47 18.36 0.31
CA PRO A 78 -8.92 17.00 0.18
C PRO A 78 -7.40 16.95 0.03
N GLU A 79 -6.80 17.96 -0.62
CA GLU A 79 -5.38 17.98 -1.00
C GLU A 79 -4.43 17.94 0.22
N ASN A 80 -4.87 18.46 1.36
CA ASN A 80 -4.08 18.51 2.59
C ASN A 80 -4.87 17.99 3.81
N ASN A 81 -5.98 17.31 3.57
CA ASN A 81 -6.89 16.80 4.60
C ASN A 81 -7.22 17.84 5.70
N SER A 82 -7.75 18.99 5.30
CA SER A 82 -8.08 20.08 6.22
C SER A 82 -9.48 20.64 5.99
N ILE A 83 -9.98 21.43 6.95
CA ILE A 83 -11.21 22.20 6.81
C ILE A 83 -10.87 23.69 6.91
N VAL A 84 -11.53 24.50 6.07
CA VAL A 84 -11.37 25.96 6.07
C VAL A 84 -12.71 26.60 6.36
N LEU A 85 -12.73 27.61 7.23
CA LEU A 85 -13.94 28.39 7.50
C LEU A 85 -14.48 28.95 6.18
N TYR A 86 -15.75 28.67 5.91
CA TYR A 86 -16.43 29.11 4.71
C TYR A 86 -17.34 30.30 5.01
N ASP A 87 -18.23 30.16 6.00
CA ASP A 87 -19.09 31.23 6.49
C ASP A 87 -19.42 31.00 7.97
N GLU A 88 -19.02 31.94 8.84
CA GLU A 88 -19.27 31.87 10.29
C GLU A 88 -20.75 32.09 10.66
N ASN A 89 -21.54 32.69 9.77
CA ASN A 89 -22.94 32.98 10.02
C ASN A 89 -23.87 31.84 9.60
N VAL A 90 -23.36 30.87 8.83
CA VAL A 90 -24.11 29.69 8.40
C VAL A 90 -23.75 28.54 9.31
N THR A 91 -24.66 28.14 10.19
CA THR A 91 -24.47 27.07 11.18
C THR A 91 -25.42 25.92 10.92
N LYS A 92 -25.27 24.82 11.67
CA LYS A 92 -26.25 23.72 11.64
C LYS A 92 -27.67 24.19 12.02
N GLU A 93 -27.80 25.25 12.81
CA GLU A 93 -29.11 25.79 13.22
C GLU A 93 -29.74 26.68 12.14
N THR A 94 -28.93 27.37 11.34
CA THR A 94 -29.45 28.22 10.27
C THR A 94 -29.92 27.41 9.07
N ILE A 95 -29.28 26.27 8.79
CA ILE A 95 -29.71 25.35 7.73
C ILE A 95 -30.88 24.43 8.13
N ARG A 96 -31.15 24.32 9.45
CA ARG A 96 -32.21 23.48 10.03
C ARG A 96 -33.60 23.66 9.39
N PRO A 97 -34.08 24.89 9.08
CA PRO A 97 -35.41 25.08 8.48
C PRO A 97 -35.58 24.48 7.08
N HIS A 98 -34.47 24.14 6.42
CA HIS A 98 -34.42 23.65 5.04
C HIS A 98 -34.18 22.14 4.95
N ASP A 99 -33.88 21.51 6.08
CA ASP A 99 -33.76 20.06 6.19
C ASP A 99 -34.91 19.48 7.02
N GLN A 100 -34.79 18.20 7.34
CA GLN A 100 -35.75 17.51 8.17
C GLN A 100 -35.66 17.88 9.66
N ASN A 101 -35.24 19.07 10.10
CA ASN A 101 -35.01 19.50 11.49
C ASN A 101 -34.06 18.63 12.35
N TRP A 102 -34.23 17.32 12.40
CA TRP A 102 -33.44 16.36 13.16
C TRP A 102 -31.99 16.23 12.71
N PRO A 103 -31.57 16.43 11.43
CA PRO A 103 -30.15 16.36 11.06
C PRO A 103 -29.29 17.35 11.87
N SER A 104 -29.79 18.56 12.11
CA SER A 104 -29.10 19.59 12.91
C SER A 104 -28.97 19.24 14.41
N GLU A 105 -29.63 18.18 14.91
CA GLU A 105 -29.40 17.69 16.26
C GLU A 105 -28.01 17.06 16.44
N ALA A 106 -27.41 16.54 15.37
CA ALA A 106 -26.07 15.98 15.40
C ALA A 106 -24.99 17.06 15.65
N SER A 107 -23.78 16.66 16.00
CA SER A 107 -22.68 17.59 16.29
C SER A 107 -22.27 18.40 15.04
N ALA A 108 -22.26 17.74 13.88
CA ALA A 108 -22.03 18.36 12.58
C ALA A 108 -22.98 17.80 11.51
N VAL A 109 -23.22 18.56 10.45
CA VAL A 109 -23.97 18.13 9.25
C VAL A 109 -23.05 18.26 8.05
N LEU A 110 -22.75 17.14 7.39
CA LEU A 110 -22.03 17.13 6.13
C LEU A 110 -23.02 17.44 5.01
N ILE A 111 -22.68 18.36 4.11
CA ILE A 111 -23.52 18.79 2.99
C ILE A 111 -22.76 18.45 1.72
N ILE A 112 -23.29 17.50 0.95
CA ILE A 112 -22.64 16.97 -0.24
C ILE A 112 -23.16 17.74 -1.45
N VAL A 113 -22.26 18.46 -2.12
CA VAL A 113 -22.60 19.41 -3.17
C VAL A 113 -21.98 18.94 -4.49
N TRP A 114 -22.81 18.79 -5.51
CA TRP A 114 -22.40 18.48 -6.88
C TRP A 114 -21.99 19.75 -7.63
N ASN A 115 -20.82 19.72 -8.27
CA ASN A 115 -20.37 20.74 -9.20
C ASN A 115 -20.73 20.37 -10.65
N LYS A 116 -21.80 20.96 -11.18
CA LYS A 116 -22.29 20.73 -12.55
C LYS A 116 -21.29 21.08 -13.64
N THR A 117 -20.39 22.03 -13.36
CA THR A 117 -19.37 22.43 -14.34
C THR A 117 -18.32 21.34 -14.52
N LYS A 118 -18.08 20.51 -13.50
CA LYS A 118 -17.15 19.37 -13.59
C LYS A 118 -17.78 18.13 -14.21
N MET A 119 -19.04 17.88 -13.88
CA MET A 119 -19.79 16.73 -14.38
C MET A 119 -21.20 17.17 -14.74
N GLY A 120 -21.56 17.04 -16.01
CA GLY A 120 -22.90 17.40 -16.49
C GLY A 120 -23.96 16.33 -16.23
N ASN A 121 -23.54 15.06 -16.10
CA ASN A 121 -24.42 13.94 -15.80
C ASN A 121 -24.72 13.86 -14.30
N GLN A 122 -25.97 14.12 -13.92
CA GLN A 122 -26.41 14.07 -12.53
C GLN A 122 -26.42 12.66 -11.95
N TYR A 123 -26.70 11.64 -12.75
CA TYR A 123 -26.75 10.25 -12.31
C TYR A 123 -25.39 9.76 -11.85
N PHE A 124 -24.35 10.04 -12.64
CA PHE A 124 -22.97 9.73 -12.27
C PHE A 124 -22.51 10.50 -11.02
N ALA A 125 -22.92 11.75 -10.88
CA ALA A 125 -22.62 12.53 -9.67
C ALA A 125 -23.31 11.94 -8.42
N SER A 126 -24.55 11.47 -8.57
CA SER A 126 -25.29 10.79 -7.51
C SER A 126 -24.70 9.42 -7.15
N ALA A 127 -24.24 8.64 -8.11
CA ALA A 127 -23.52 7.39 -7.84
C ALA A 127 -22.15 7.62 -7.20
N GLU A 128 -21.41 8.65 -7.61
CA GLU A 128 -20.17 9.07 -6.94
C GLU A 128 -20.48 9.48 -5.48
N ALA A 129 -21.59 10.18 -5.27
CA ALA A 129 -22.05 10.54 -3.93
C ALA A 129 -22.45 9.31 -3.10
N GLY A 130 -23.02 8.28 -3.72
CA GLY A 130 -23.26 6.99 -3.07
C GLY A 130 -21.99 6.31 -2.56
N CYS A 131 -20.91 6.34 -3.34
CA CYS A 131 -19.63 5.80 -2.90
C CYS A 131 -19.09 6.55 -1.66
N LEU A 132 -19.19 7.89 -1.68
CA LEU A 132 -18.84 8.76 -0.56
C LEU A 132 -19.70 8.46 0.67
N VAL A 133 -21.01 8.37 0.49
CA VAL A 133 -22.00 8.07 1.54
C VAL A 133 -21.67 6.76 2.24
N GLN A 134 -21.34 5.72 1.48
CA GLN A 134 -20.99 4.42 2.04
C GLN A 134 -19.72 4.51 2.89
N ASN A 135 -18.68 5.21 2.43
CA ASN A 135 -17.48 5.44 3.24
C ASN A 135 -17.78 6.22 4.52
N VAL A 136 -18.65 7.24 4.47
CA VAL A 136 -19.06 8.00 5.67
C VAL A 136 -19.78 7.09 6.66
N TYR A 137 -20.70 6.22 6.20
CA TYR A 137 -21.37 5.24 7.05
C TYR A 137 -20.38 4.30 7.74
N LEU A 138 -19.46 3.71 6.99
CA LEU A 138 -18.50 2.73 7.51
C LEU A 138 -17.50 3.41 8.46
N LYS A 139 -16.97 4.58 8.11
CA LYS A 139 -16.00 5.29 8.94
C LYS A 139 -16.63 5.85 10.21
N ALA A 140 -17.84 6.41 10.13
CA ALA A 140 -18.58 6.83 11.31
C ALA A 140 -18.79 5.65 12.27
N ASN A 141 -19.23 4.50 11.77
CA ASN A 141 -19.38 3.28 12.55
C ASN A 141 -18.07 2.83 13.22
N SER A 142 -16.93 2.83 12.50
CA SER A 142 -15.63 2.46 13.09
C SER A 142 -15.15 3.39 14.22
N LEU A 143 -15.75 4.59 14.32
CA LEU A 143 -15.47 5.60 15.35
C LEU A 143 -16.60 5.67 16.40
N ASP A 144 -17.53 4.70 16.40
CA ASP A 144 -18.75 4.69 17.20
C ASP A 144 -19.64 5.95 17.04
N LEU A 145 -19.54 6.62 15.88
CA LEU A 145 -20.37 7.74 15.47
C LEU A 145 -21.56 7.27 14.64
N GLY A 146 -22.68 7.96 14.75
CA GLY A 146 -23.91 7.74 13.99
C GLY A 146 -24.02 8.68 12.79
N THR A 147 -24.56 8.18 11.69
CA THR A 147 -24.90 9.00 10.52
C THR A 147 -26.09 8.44 9.76
N CYS A 148 -26.64 9.23 8.84
CA CYS A 148 -27.69 8.82 7.92
C CYS A 148 -27.60 9.64 6.64
N CYS A 149 -27.76 9.01 5.48
CA CYS A 149 -27.95 9.75 4.23
C CYS A 149 -29.36 10.33 4.17
N VAL A 150 -29.47 11.63 3.93
CA VAL A 150 -30.75 12.34 3.80
C VAL A 150 -30.79 13.06 2.46
N GLY A 151 -31.59 12.54 1.53
CA GLY A 151 -31.78 13.15 0.21
C GLY A 151 -33.07 13.98 0.08
N GLY A 152 -34.03 13.81 0.98
CA GLY A 152 -35.25 14.64 1.03
C GLY A 152 -34.97 16.03 1.63
N ILE A 153 -34.16 16.84 0.93
CA ILE A 153 -33.66 18.15 1.38
C ILE A 153 -34.22 19.29 0.52
N ASN A 154 -34.31 20.50 1.09
CA ASN A 154 -34.53 21.70 0.30
C ASN A 154 -33.18 22.19 -0.29
N SER A 155 -32.78 21.57 -1.40
CA SER A 155 -31.52 21.89 -2.11
C SER A 155 -31.40 23.38 -2.45
N GLY A 156 -32.50 24.03 -2.86
CA GLY A 156 -32.52 25.46 -3.17
C GLY A 156 -32.27 26.34 -1.95
N GLY A 157 -32.89 26.00 -0.81
CA GLY A 157 -32.68 26.68 0.48
C GLY A 157 -31.23 26.55 0.95
N LEU A 158 -30.71 25.32 1.01
CA LEU A 158 -29.32 25.06 1.40
C LEU A 158 -28.30 25.78 0.50
N ARG A 159 -28.56 25.84 -0.81
CA ARG A 159 -27.72 26.56 -1.76
C ARG A 159 -27.71 28.07 -1.45
N ASN A 160 -28.87 28.63 -1.12
CA ASN A 160 -29.01 30.04 -0.79
C ASN A 160 -28.31 30.37 0.54
N ASP A 161 -28.51 29.56 1.58
CA ASP A 161 -27.88 29.75 2.89
C ASP A 161 -26.36 29.68 2.79
N LEU A 162 -25.82 28.71 2.05
CA LEU A 162 -24.39 28.58 1.81
C LEU A 162 -23.87 29.57 0.75
N HIS A 163 -24.69 30.50 0.24
CA HIS A 163 -24.28 31.48 -0.77
C HIS A 163 -23.60 30.86 -2.01
N LEU A 164 -24.05 29.67 -2.42
CA LEU A 164 -23.44 28.90 -3.51
C LEU A 164 -23.95 29.36 -4.88
N SER A 165 -23.09 29.29 -5.89
CA SER A 165 -23.48 29.55 -7.28
C SER A 165 -24.51 28.54 -7.78
N SER A 166 -25.25 28.86 -8.85
CA SER A 166 -26.25 27.97 -9.46
C SER A 166 -25.66 26.66 -10.03
N ASN A 167 -24.34 26.59 -10.24
CA ASN A 167 -23.66 25.38 -10.70
C ASN A 167 -23.28 24.42 -9.56
N LEU A 168 -23.50 24.82 -8.31
CA LEU A 168 -23.24 24.01 -7.13
C LEU A 168 -24.58 23.60 -6.50
N ILE A 169 -24.91 22.31 -6.61
CA ILE A 169 -26.20 21.76 -6.19
C ILE A 169 -26.00 20.88 -4.97
N PRO A 170 -26.53 21.25 -3.78
CA PRO A 170 -26.63 20.33 -2.66
C PRO A 170 -27.48 19.12 -3.05
N LEU A 171 -26.89 17.92 -3.00
CA LEU A 171 -27.56 16.65 -3.31
C LEU A 171 -28.11 15.98 -2.05
N LEU A 172 -27.30 15.93 -1.00
CA LEU A 172 -27.54 15.13 0.19
C LEU A 172 -27.01 15.87 1.43
N VAL A 173 -27.57 15.56 2.59
CA VAL A 173 -26.95 15.86 3.88
C VAL A 173 -26.72 14.58 4.69
N MET A 174 -25.66 14.58 5.49
CA MET A 174 -25.33 13.50 6.41
C MET A 174 -25.02 14.06 7.81
N PRO A 175 -25.95 13.98 8.77
CA PRO A 175 -25.64 14.29 10.17
C PRO A 175 -24.56 13.36 10.73
N LEU A 176 -23.69 13.89 11.59
CA LEU A 176 -22.58 13.17 12.20
C LEU A 176 -22.48 13.53 13.69
N GLY A 177 -22.56 12.52 14.56
CA GLY A 177 -22.50 12.70 16.00
C GLY A 177 -22.62 11.38 16.76
N TYR A 178 -22.46 11.42 18.08
CA TYR A 178 -22.60 10.22 18.90
C TYR A 178 -24.07 9.76 18.97
N PRO A 179 -24.37 8.50 18.65
CA PRO A 179 -25.72 7.98 18.78
C PRO A 179 -26.06 7.73 20.26
N LYS A 180 -27.31 7.99 20.68
CA LYS A 180 -27.77 7.66 22.04
C LYS A 180 -27.82 6.16 22.29
N THR A 181 -28.08 5.38 21.25
CA THR A 181 -28.05 3.92 21.30
C THR A 181 -26.72 3.47 20.70
N PRO A 182 -25.86 2.81 21.49
CA PRO A 182 -24.62 2.24 20.96
C PRO A 182 -24.90 1.28 19.81
N TYR A 183 -23.95 1.16 18.90
CA TYR A 183 -24.01 0.10 17.90
C TYR A 183 -23.90 -1.26 18.61
N PRO A 184 -24.74 -2.25 18.26
CA PRO A 184 -24.55 -3.62 18.69
C PRO A 184 -23.26 -4.19 18.08
N PRO A 185 -22.82 -5.35 18.58
CA PRO A 185 -21.72 -6.08 17.95
C PRO A 185 -21.99 -6.31 16.46
N GLY A 186 -20.97 -6.09 15.64
CA GLY A 186 -21.01 -6.45 14.22
C GLY A 186 -20.85 -7.96 14.07
N SER A 187 -21.71 -8.58 13.28
CA SER A 187 -21.43 -9.90 12.73
C SER A 187 -22.23 -10.07 11.46
N PRO A 188 -21.63 -10.60 10.37
CA PRO A 188 -22.41 -11.24 9.34
C PRO A 188 -23.31 -12.26 10.03
N ASN A 189 -24.61 -12.18 9.78
CA ASN A 189 -25.55 -13.08 10.42
C ASN A 189 -25.44 -14.44 9.69
N TYR A 190 -24.67 -15.36 10.24
CA TYR A 190 -24.40 -16.65 9.60
C TYR A 190 -25.64 -17.55 9.55
N ASP A 191 -26.55 -17.40 10.53
CA ASP A 191 -27.79 -18.18 10.63
C ASP A 191 -28.75 -17.91 9.46
N VAL A 192 -28.52 -16.82 8.72
CA VAL A 192 -29.33 -16.38 7.57
C VAL A 192 -28.62 -16.56 6.23
N MET A 193 -27.46 -17.22 6.22
CA MET A 193 -26.67 -17.53 5.01
C MET A 193 -26.79 -19.01 4.62
N ASP A 194 -28.02 -19.52 4.54
CA ASP A 194 -28.29 -20.86 4.00
C ASP A 194 -28.35 -20.80 2.46
N GLY A 195 -27.78 -21.74 1.70
CA GLY A 195 -27.80 -21.65 0.23
C GLY A 195 -26.65 -22.34 -0.50
N ASN A 196 -26.42 -21.93 -1.76
CA ASN A 196 -25.37 -22.49 -2.63
C ASN A 196 -24.06 -21.69 -2.62
N LEU A 197 -23.99 -20.65 -1.78
CA LEU A 197 -22.81 -19.83 -1.54
C LEU A 197 -22.30 -20.08 -0.12
N PRO A 198 -20.98 -20.20 0.10
CA PRO A 198 -20.43 -20.38 1.44
C PRO A 198 -20.67 -19.15 2.33
N PRO A 199 -20.76 -19.31 3.65
CA PRO A 199 -20.87 -18.18 4.56
C PRO A 199 -19.70 -17.21 4.44
N VAL A 200 -19.96 -15.95 4.81
CA VAL A 200 -18.94 -14.90 4.83
C VAL A 200 -17.83 -15.23 5.83
N GLN A 201 -16.62 -14.75 5.59
CA GLN A 201 -15.47 -14.88 6.47
C GLN A 201 -14.91 -13.51 6.80
N TYR A 202 -14.39 -13.35 8.02
CA TYR A 202 -13.64 -12.15 8.40
C TYR A 202 -12.27 -12.17 7.74
N SER A 203 -11.91 -11.08 7.08
CA SER A 203 -10.55 -10.83 6.64
C SER A 203 -9.73 -10.18 7.75
N ASN A 204 -8.42 -10.08 7.51
CA ASN A 204 -7.51 -9.34 8.40
C ASN A 204 -7.44 -7.85 8.06
N LEU A 205 -8.16 -7.37 7.04
CA LEU A 205 -8.12 -5.97 6.63
C LEU A 205 -9.13 -5.16 7.45
N THR A 206 -8.67 -4.00 7.90
CA THR A 206 -9.54 -2.97 8.46
C THR A 206 -10.21 -2.15 7.34
N LEU A 207 -11.22 -1.35 7.67
CA LEU A 207 -11.79 -0.38 6.74
C LEU A 207 -10.73 0.57 6.16
N ASP A 208 -9.82 1.08 7.00
CA ASP A 208 -8.80 2.04 6.59
C ASP A 208 -7.81 1.41 5.60
N ASP A 209 -7.46 0.13 5.81
CA ASP A 209 -6.64 -0.64 4.88
C ASP A 209 -7.37 -0.92 3.57
N ALA A 210 -8.65 -1.32 3.62
CA ALA A 210 -9.46 -1.56 2.43
C ALA A 210 -9.62 -0.30 1.58
N ILE A 211 -9.85 0.87 2.20
CA ILE A 211 -9.89 2.16 1.49
C ILE A 211 -8.50 2.49 0.91
N ARG A 212 -7.43 2.32 1.68
CA ARG A 212 -6.05 2.66 1.27
C ARG A 212 -5.56 1.83 0.09
N TYR A 213 -5.85 0.53 0.11
CA TYR A 213 -5.33 -0.44 -0.86
C TYR A 213 -6.30 -0.74 -2.01
N ARG A 214 -7.43 -0.01 -2.07
CA ARG A 214 -8.38 -0.06 -3.18
C ARG A 214 -7.69 0.29 -4.48
N ARG A 215 -7.94 -0.51 -5.51
CA ARG A 215 -7.29 -0.38 -6.81
C ARG A 215 -8.31 -0.34 -7.93
N ASP A 216 -8.22 0.70 -8.75
CA ASP A 216 -8.79 0.74 -10.09
C ASP A 216 -7.81 0.03 -11.01
N ILE A 217 -8.18 -1.14 -11.51
CA ILE A 217 -7.35 -1.92 -12.42
C ILE A 217 -8.03 -1.97 -13.80
N THR A 218 -7.30 -2.30 -14.88
CA THR A 218 -7.85 -2.65 -16.22
C THR A 218 -7.28 -3.94 -16.88
N GLU A 219 -6.38 -4.68 -16.21
CA GLU A 219 -5.76 -5.94 -16.68
C GLU A 219 -5.76 -7.05 -15.62
N TRP A 220 -6.29 -8.25 -15.87
CA TRP A 220 -6.43 -9.29 -14.83
C TRP A 220 -5.51 -10.50 -15.04
N SER A 221 -5.33 -11.26 -13.96
CA SER A 221 -4.90 -12.65 -14.06
C SER A 221 -5.97 -13.53 -14.73
N LEU A 222 -5.55 -14.64 -15.35
CA LEU A 222 -6.43 -15.64 -15.96
C LEU A 222 -7.16 -16.52 -14.93
N MET A 223 -6.93 -16.30 -13.64
CA MET A 223 -7.55 -17.07 -12.56
C MET A 223 -9.03 -16.69 -12.41
N ASN A 224 -9.90 -17.69 -12.31
CA ASN A 224 -11.30 -17.48 -11.98
C ASN A 224 -11.45 -17.15 -10.48
N LEU A 225 -12.48 -16.38 -10.13
CA LEU A 225 -12.88 -16.23 -8.74
C LEU A 225 -13.27 -17.59 -8.15
N SER A 226 -12.77 -17.86 -6.95
CA SER A 226 -13.23 -18.96 -6.11
C SER A 226 -14.68 -18.72 -5.67
N LEU A 227 -15.36 -19.79 -5.27
CA LEU A 227 -16.73 -19.68 -4.75
C LEU A 227 -16.79 -18.82 -3.47
N GLN A 228 -15.74 -18.86 -2.63
CA GLN A 228 -15.65 -18.02 -1.43
C GLN A 228 -15.50 -16.54 -1.78
N GLU A 229 -14.61 -16.18 -2.72
CA GLU A 229 -14.43 -14.80 -3.18
C GLU A 229 -15.72 -14.24 -3.78
N LEU A 230 -16.42 -15.04 -4.59
CA LEU A 230 -17.72 -14.65 -5.15
C LEU A 230 -18.77 -14.43 -4.05
N SER A 231 -18.80 -15.31 -3.05
CA SER A 231 -19.65 -15.18 -1.85
C SER A 231 -19.48 -13.85 -1.14
N GLN A 232 -18.22 -13.54 -0.79
CA GLN A 232 -17.82 -12.33 -0.09
C GLN A 232 -18.31 -11.09 -0.85
N LEU A 233 -17.98 -11.02 -2.15
CA LEU A 233 -18.33 -9.88 -3.01
C LEU A 233 -19.84 -9.70 -3.14
N LEU A 234 -20.60 -10.77 -3.33
CA LEU A 234 -22.07 -10.72 -3.43
C LEU A 234 -22.72 -10.28 -2.12
N TRP A 235 -22.23 -10.79 -0.99
CA TRP A 235 -22.70 -10.34 0.31
C TRP A 235 -22.37 -8.86 0.55
N ALA A 236 -21.12 -8.45 0.33
CA ALA A 236 -20.73 -7.05 0.49
C ALA A 236 -21.54 -6.13 -0.44
N ALA A 237 -21.77 -6.53 -1.69
CA ALA A 237 -22.55 -5.77 -2.66
C ALA A 237 -23.98 -5.52 -2.19
N TYR A 238 -24.73 -6.56 -1.79
CA TYR A 238 -26.16 -6.41 -1.50
C TYR A 238 -26.77 -7.49 -0.60
N GLY A 239 -25.97 -8.17 0.20
CA GLY A 239 -26.39 -9.22 1.12
C GLY A 239 -27.04 -8.70 2.39
N SER A 240 -27.68 -9.60 3.13
CA SER A 240 -28.35 -9.27 4.40
C SER A 240 -27.34 -9.22 5.55
N THR A 241 -27.48 -8.21 6.42
CA THR A 241 -26.72 -8.10 7.69
C THR A 241 -27.56 -8.55 8.87
N ASN A 242 -28.89 -8.48 8.73
CA ASN A 242 -29.87 -9.07 9.65
C ASN A 242 -31.18 -9.32 8.90
N THR A 243 -32.25 -9.61 9.64
CA THR A 243 -33.56 -9.94 9.09
C THR A 243 -34.25 -8.81 8.32
N THR A 244 -33.79 -7.56 8.46
CA THR A 244 -34.43 -6.36 7.91
C THR A 244 -33.49 -5.43 7.16
N HIS A 245 -32.17 -5.67 7.18
CA HIS A 245 -31.17 -4.76 6.62
C HIS A 245 -30.17 -5.46 5.72
N ARG A 246 -29.68 -4.68 4.74
CA ARG A 246 -28.61 -5.08 3.83
C ARG A 246 -27.28 -4.40 4.17
N THR A 247 -26.22 -4.88 3.54
CA THR A 247 -24.85 -4.34 3.62
C THR A 247 -24.73 -2.91 3.08
N THR A 248 -25.68 -2.47 2.25
CA THR A 248 -25.82 -1.09 1.80
C THR A 248 -27.04 -0.42 2.47
N PRO A 249 -27.06 0.92 2.61
CA PRO A 249 -28.29 1.64 2.88
C PRO A 249 -29.26 1.50 1.69
N SER A 250 -30.52 1.86 1.91
CA SER A 250 -31.46 2.10 0.83
C SER A 250 -32.45 3.19 1.21
N ALA A 251 -32.72 4.10 0.28
CA ALA A 251 -33.73 5.14 0.48
C ALA A 251 -35.07 4.50 0.88
N TRP A 252 -35.67 5.00 1.97
CA TRP A 252 -36.92 4.47 2.54
C TRP A 252 -36.90 2.98 2.92
N GLY A 253 -35.73 2.32 2.90
CA GLY A 253 -35.59 0.89 3.22
C GLY A 253 -36.24 -0.05 2.20
N ILE A 254 -36.39 0.37 0.93
CA ILE A 254 -37.14 -0.39 -0.08
C ILE A 254 -36.28 -1.44 -0.81
N TYR A 255 -34.96 -1.27 -0.86
CA TYR A 255 -33.99 -2.20 -1.46
C TYR A 255 -34.33 -2.69 -2.89
N PRO A 256 -34.40 -1.79 -3.89
CA PRO A 256 -34.94 -2.13 -5.21
C PRO A 256 -33.87 -2.61 -6.22
N LEU A 257 -32.60 -2.67 -5.81
CA LEU A 257 -31.51 -3.07 -6.70
C LEU A 257 -31.46 -4.60 -6.87
N ILE A 258 -30.94 -5.04 -8.01
CA ILE A 258 -30.66 -6.43 -8.32
C ILE A 258 -29.20 -6.52 -8.76
N ILE A 259 -28.48 -7.50 -8.22
CA ILE A 259 -27.11 -7.80 -8.60
C ILE A 259 -27.10 -9.03 -9.50
N TYR A 260 -26.57 -8.88 -10.71
CA TYR A 260 -26.27 -9.99 -11.59
C TYR A 260 -24.76 -10.21 -11.67
N VAL A 261 -24.37 -11.45 -11.95
CA VAL A 261 -22.99 -11.88 -12.11
C VAL A 261 -22.86 -12.63 -13.42
N LEU A 262 -21.94 -12.18 -14.27
CA LEU A 262 -21.64 -12.78 -15.57
C LEU A 262 -20.26 -13.42 -15.50
N ASN A 263 -20.15 -14.69 -15.83
CA ASN A 263 -18.86 -15.39 -15.96
C ASN A 263 -18.84 -16.27 -17.22
N SER A 264 -17.76 -17.03 -17.41
CA SER A 264 -17.58 -17.91 -18.58
C SER A 264 -18.67 -18.98 -18.75
N THR A 265 -19.44 -19.28 -17.69
CA THR A 265 -20.45 -20.35 -17.69
C THR A 265 -21.88 -19.85 -17.87
N GLY A 266 -22.16 -18.57 -17.60
CA GLY A 266 -23.52 -18.06 -17.63
C GLY A 266 -23.71 -16.72 -16.90
N VAL A 267 -24.98 -16.36 -16.77
CA VAL A 267 -25.47 -15.18 -16.06
C VAL A 267 -26.27 -15.64 -14.85
N TYR A 268 -25.97 -15.08 -13.70
CA TYR A 268 -26.53 -15.47 -12.42
C TYR A 268 -27.14 -14.24 -11.73
N ARG A 269 -28.32 -14.39 -11.14
CA ARG A 269 -28.94 -13.39 -10.27
C ARG A 269 -28.58 -13.72 -8.83
N TYR A 270 -28.12 -12.73 -8.08
CA TYR A 270 -27.96 -12.86 -6.64
C TYR A 270 -29.30 -12.73 -5.92
N VAL A 271 -29.58 -13.68 -5.03
CA VAL A 271 -30.80 -13.70 -4.22
C VAL A 271 -30.39 -13.73 -2.75
N PRO A 272 -30.46 -12.58 -2.07
CA PRO A 272 -30.13 -12.49 -0.65
C PRO A 272 -31.32 -12.86 0.28
N GLU A 273 -32.53 -13.05 -0.26
CA GLU A 273 -33.76 -13.32 0.49
C GLU A 273 -34.78 -14.10 -0.37
N ILE A 274 -35.54 -15.05 0.20
CA ILE A 274 -36.80 -15.55 -0.39
C ILE A 274 -37.95 -15.21 0.55
N GLU A 275 -38.93 -14.46 0.04
CA GLU A 275 -40.11 -13.97 0.78
C GLU A 275 -41.13 -15.09 1.14
N HIS A 276 -40.85 -16.34 0.79
CA HIS A 276 -41.80 -17.45 0.94
C HIS A 276 -41.26 -18.60 1.79
N LYS A 277 -41.49 -18.46 3.10
CA LYS A 277 -41.57 -19.52 4.13
C LYS A 277 -40.25 -20.29 4.41
N GLN A 278 -39.67 -19.95 5.57
CA GLN A 278 -38.72 -20.73 6.39
C GLN A 278 -37.20 -20.50 6.22
N GLY A 279 -36.73 -19.39 5.65
CA GLY A 279 -35.30 -19.06 5.74
C GLY A 279 -34.89 -17.79 5.02
N TYR A 280 -33.79 -17.21 5.48
CA TYR A 280 -33.00 -16.27 4.69
C TYR A 280 -31.93 -17.06 3.96
N TYR A 281 -31.68 -16.73 2.70
CA TYR A 281 -30.78 -17.50 1.86
C TYR A 281 -29.68 -16.63 1.24
N HIS A 282 -28.47 -17.16 1.18
CA HIS A 282 -27.33 -16.58 0.49
C HIS A 282 -27.02 -17.48 -0.72
N TYR A 283 -27.54 -17.13 -1.90
CA TYR A 283 -27.37 -17.98 -3.09
C TYR A 283 -27.45 -17.20 -4.41
N THR A 284 -27.05 -17.88 -5.49
CA THR A 284 -27.23 -17.41 -6.87
C THR A 284 -28.14 -18.33 -7.67
N GLU A 285 -28.98 -17.73 -8.52
CA GLU A 285 -29.82 -18.42 -9.50
C GLU A 285 -29.29 -18.17 -10.90
N LYS A 286 -28.98 -19.23 -11.66
CA LYS A 286 -28.60 -19.07 -13.07
C LYS A 286 -29.84 -18.69 -13.89
N ILE A 287 -29.76 -17.58 -14.62
CA ILE A 287 -30.84 -17.09 -15.49
C ILE A 287 -30.57 -17.29 -16.98
N LEU A 288 -29.30 -17.45 -17.37
CA LEU A 288 -28.91 -17.64 -18.76
C LEU A 288 -27.60 -18.43 -18.87
N ASP A 289 -27.49 -19.31 -19.87
CA ASP A 289 -26.28 -20.07 -20.16
C ASP A 289 -25.32 -19.33 -21.10
N GLY A 290 -24.04 -19.65 -20.95
CA GLY A 290 -22.96 -19.20 -21.82
C GLY A 290 -22.40 -17.83 -21.45
N ASP A 291 -21.18 -17.57 -21.91
CA ASP A 291 -20.47 -16.33 -21.63
C ASP A 291 -21.11 -15.12 -22.32
N LYS A 292 -21.54 -14.14 -21.53
CA LYS A 292 -22.12 -12.86 -22.00
C LYS A 292 -21.24 -11.66 -21.70
N ARG A 293 -20.06 -11.85 -21.09
CA ARG A 293 -19.19 -10.75 -20.65
C ARG A 293 -18.80 -9.85 -21.81
N TYR A 294 -18.34 -10.43 -22.92
CA TYR A 294 -17.96 -9.66 -24.11
C TYR A 294 -19.11 -8.84 -24.69
N ALA A 295 -20.29 -9.46 -24.84
CA ALA A 295 -21.45 -8.79 -25.40
C ALA A 295 -21.89 -7.60 -24.53
N VAL A 296 -21.94 -7.77 -23.21
CA VAL A 296 -22.28 -6.68 -22.27
C VAL A 296 -21.20 -5.60 -22.24
N ALA A 297 -19.92 -5.96 -22.15
CA ALA A 297 -18.81 -5.01 -22.16
C ALA A 297 -18.75 -4.18 -23.45
N ASN A 298 -19.13 -4.77 -24.59
CA ASN A 298 -19.17 -4.07 -25.87
C ASN A 298 -20.22 -2.94 -25.89
N VAL A 299 -21.34 -3.11 -25.21
CA VAL A 299 -22.38 -2.06 -25.07
C VAL A 299 -21.87 -0.87 -24.28
N CYS A 300 -20.96 -1.09 -23.33
CA CYS A 300 -20.37 -0.06 -22.50
C CYS A 300 -19.27 0.72 -23.24
N SER A 301 -19.64 1.42 -24.32
CA SER A 301 -18.74 2.23 -25.16
C SER A 301 -17.55 1.42 -25.72
N SER A 302 -17.79 0.18 -26.14
CA SER A 302 -16.77 -0.72 -26.70
C SER A 302 -15.60 -1.04 -25.76
N GLN A 303 -15.80 -0.96 -24.44
CA GLN A 303 -14.81 -1.32 -23.43
C GLN A 303 -14.67 -2.84 -23.26
N THR A 304 -14.41 -3.55 -24.36
CA THR A 304 -14.39 -5.02 -24.40
C THR A 304 -13.29 -5.64 -23.56
N TRP A 305 -12.25 -4.88 -23.20
CA TRP A 305 -11.22 -5.31 -22.23
C TRP A 305 -11.82 -5.72 -20.88
N ALA A 306 -12.97 -5.16 -20.49
CA ALA A 306 -13.67 -5.55 -19.28
C ALA A 306 -14.11 -7.03 -19.29
N ALA A 307 -14.24 -7.64 -20.47
CA ALA A 307 -14.59 -9.06 -20.61
C ALA A 307 -13.43 -10.02 -20.33
N ASP A 308 -12.18 -9.52 -20.29
CA ASP A 308 -11.03 -10.29 -19.85
C ASP A 308 -11.14 -10.66 -18.35
N ALA A 309 -12.00 -9.94 -17.62
CA ALA A 309 -12.33 -10.26 -16.25
C ALA A 309 -13.01 -11.59 -16.08
N PRO A 310 -12.61 -12.48 -15.14
CA PRO A 310 -13.26 -13.76 -14.93
C PRO A 310 -14.73 -13.58 -14.53
N THR A 311 -15.10 -12.42 -13.99
CA THR A 311 -16.45 -12.11 -13.57
C THR A 311 -16.79 -10.63 -13.78
N ILE A 312 -17.99 -10.33 -14.27
CA ILE A 312 -18.56 -8.99 -14.33
C ILE A 312 -19.79 -8.95 -13.43
N PHE A 313 -19.81 -8.03 -12.48
CA PHE A 313 -21.00 -7.67 -11.73
C PHE A 313 -21.81 -6.66 -12.53
N LEU A 314 -23.12 -6.85 -12.64
CA LEU A 314 -24.05 -5.89 -13.22
C LEU A 314 -25.01 -5.45 -12.11
N ILE A 315 -24.98 -4.15 -11.80
CA ILE A 315 -25.92 -3.50 -10.89
C ILE A 315 -27.09 -3.02 -11.72
N ALA A 316 -28.30 -3.45 -11.36
CA ALA A 316 -29.52 -3.06 -12.03
C ALA A 316 -30.59 -2.61 -11.02
N TYR A 317 -31.54 -1.81 -11.49
CA TYR A 317 -32.70 -1.38 -10.72
C TYR A 317 -33.96 -2.08 -11.23
N ASN A 318 -34.83 -2.50 -10.32
CA ASN A 318 -36.16 -3.00 -10.66
C ASN A 318 -37.21 -1.89 -10.58
N ALA A 319 -37.58 -1.31 -11.73
CA ALA A 319 -38.56 -0.25 -11.86
C ALA A 319 -40.00 -0.69 -11.53
N SER A 320 -40.29 -2.00 -11.51
CA SER A 320 -41.59 -2.49 -11.05
C SER A 320 -41.72 -2.46 -9.53
N PHE A 321 -40.60 -2.37 -8.81
CA PHE A 321 -40.61 -2.37 -7.35
C PHE A 321 -41.22 -1.08 -6.81
N ASN A 322 -42.04 -1.19 -5.76
CA ASN A 322 -42.75 -0.05 -5.15
C ASN A 322 -43.52 0.82 -6.17
N ASN A 323 -44.05 0.22 -7.24
CA ASN A 323 -44.70 0.91 -8.37
C ASN A 323 -43.84 2.02 -9.00
N GLY A 324 -42.52 1.84 -9.03
CA GLY A 324 -41.56 2.80 -9.57
C GLY A 324 -41.34 4.02 -8.68
N ASN A 325 -41.94 4.06 -7.49
CA ASN A 325 -41.71 5.14 -6.54
C ASN A 325 -40.36 4.96 -5.84
N THR A 326 -39.39 5.74 -6.27
CA THR A 326 -38.03 5.83 -5.72
C THR A 326 -37.94 6.72 -4.48
N GLY A 327 -39.07 7.30 -4.04
CA GLY A 327 -39.16 8.14 -2.85
C GLY A 327 -38.66 9.58 -3.06
N ASP A 328 -38.36 9.98 -4.29
CA ASP A 328 -37.88 11.31 -4.71
C ASP A 328 -39.01 12.25 -5.18
N GLY A 329 -40.26 11.78 -5.20
CA GLY A 329 -41.43 12.61 -5.56
C GLY A 329 -41.66 12.79 -7.06
N GLY A 330 -41.00 12.02 -7.92
CA GLY A 330 -41.40 11.79 -9.32
C GLY A 330 -41.22 12.96 -10.30
N ALA A 331 -40.66 14.10 -9.86
CA ALA A 331 -40.41 15.27 -10.72
C ALA A 331 -38.97 15.38 -11.25
N VAL A 332 -37.97 14.80 -10.55
CA VAL A 332 -36.62 14.51 -11.09
C VAL A 332 -36.21 13.13 -10.56
N SER A 333 -35.72 12.30 -11.47
CA SER A 333 -35.94 10.86 -11.53
C SER A 333 -34.76 10.03 -11.05
N HIS A 334 -34.94 9.13 -10.08
CA HIS A 334 -34.02 8.02 -9.76
C HIS A 334 -32.67 8.36 -9.09
N GLU A 335 -32.45 9.60 -8.65
CA GLU A 335 -31.19 10.01 -8.01
C GLU A 335 -30.85 9.20 -6.76
N PHE A 336 -31.85 8.85 -5.95
CA PHE A 336 -31.66 8.00 -4.77
C PHE A 336 -31.24 6.58 -5.14
N ILE A 337 -31.66 6.09 -6.31
CA ILE A 337 -31.25 4.79 -6.82
C ILE A 337 -29.78 4.81 -7.23
N GLU A 338 -29.32 5.91 -7.83
CA GLU A 338 -27.91 6.09 -8.14
C GLU A 338 -27.06 6.17 -6.88
N VAL A 339 -27.52 6.87 -5.83
CA VAL A 339 -26.84 6.88 -4.52
C VAL A 339 -26.77 5.46 -3.92
N ASP A 340 -27.86 4.70 -3.97
CA ASP A 340 -27.87 3.29 -3.53
C ASP A 340 -26.89 2.44 -4.37
N ALA A 341 -26.85 2.63 -5.70
CA ALA A 341 -25.92 1.94 -6.60
C ALA A 341 -24.46 2.29 -6.30
N GLY A 342 -24.17 3.56 -5.98
CA GLY A 342 -22.86 4.00 -5.51
C GLY A 342 -22.42 3.31 -4.22
N CYS A 343 -23.36 3.06 -3.29
CA CYS A 343 -23.05 2.32 -2.08
C CYS A 343 -22.67 0.85 -2.39
N VAL A 344 -23.37 0.22 -3.36
CA VAL A 344 -23.03 -1.12 -3.86
C VAL A 344 -21.64 -1.12 -4.49
N ILE A 345 -21.36 -0.15 -5.39
CA ILE A 345 -20.08 0.00 -6.07
C ILE A 345 -18.94 0.06 -5.04
N GLN A 346 -19.07 0.94 -4.05
CA GLN A 346 -18.04 1.11 -3.04
C GLN A 346 -17.83 -0.16 -2.21
N ASN A 347 -18.89 -0.86 -1.81
CA ASN A 347 -18.73 -2.14 -1.10
C ASN A 347 -18.00 -3.19 -1.94
N ILE A 348 -18.30 -3.30 -3.25
CA ILE A 348 -17.58 -4.22 -4.14
C ILE A 348 -16.09 -3.86 -4.19
N TYR A 349 -15.75 -2.58 -4.29
CA TYR A 349 -14.35 -2.12 -4.24
C TYR A 349 -13.64 -2.49 -2.94
N LEU A 350 -14.29 -2.26 -1.79
CA LEU A 350 -13.71 -2.53 -0.47
C LEU A 350 -13.52 -4.03 -0.26
N GLU A 351 -14.53 -4.85 -0.58
CA GLU A 351 -14.45 -6.29 -0.41
C GLU A 351 -13.48 -6.94 -1.42
N ALA A 352 -13.45 -6.47 -2.67
CA ALA A 352 -12.43 -6.92 -3.62
C ALA A 352 -11.03 -6.69 -3.07
N THR A 353 -10.80 -5.55 -2.42
CA THR A 353 -9.51 -5.23 -1.79
C THR A 353 -9.18 -6.17 -0.63
N ALA A 354 -10.16 -6.47 0.24
CA ALA A 354 -10.01 -7.45 1.33
C ALA A 354 -9.65 -8.86 0.84
N GLN A 355 -10.14 -9.23 -0.34
CA GLN A 355 -9.82 -10.51 -0.99
C GLN A 355 -8.57 -10.45 -1.89
N ASN A 356 -7.82 -9.34 -1.90
CA ASN A 356 -6.68 -9.10 -2.79
C ASN A 356 -7.02 -9.27 -4.29
N LEU A 357 -8.25 -8.92 -4.65
CA LEU A 357 -8.75 -8.74 -6.00
C LEU A 357 -8.65 -7.26 -6.38
N GLY A 358 -8.99 -6.96 -7.62
CA GLY A 358 -9.33 -5.58 -7.99
C GLY A 358 -10.52 -5.53 -8.92
N THR A 359 -11.02 -4.31 -9.09
CA THR A 359 -12.20 -4.01 -9.89
C THR A 359 -12.07 -2.62 -10.47
N THR A 360 -12.92 -2.31 -11.44
CA THR A 360 -13.20 -0.93 -11.83
C THR A 360 -14.70 -0.77 -12.06
N VAL A 361 -15.21 0.45 -12.01
CA VAL A 361 -16.62 0.75 -12.32
C VAL A 361 -16.73 1.32 -13.72
N ILE A 362 -17.70 0.82 -14.48
CA ILE A 362 -17.99 1.27 -15.83
C ILE A 362 -19.45 1.72 -15.88
N GLY A 363 -19.64 3.02 -16.12
CA GLY A 363 -20.93 3.63 -16.46
C GLY A 363 -21.03 4.08 -17.91
N ASP A 364 -19.91 4.24 -18.62
CA ASP A 364 -19.91 4.69 -20.01
C ASP A 364 -20.70 3.72 -20.91
N GLY A 365 -21.55 4.26 -21.77
CA GLY A 365 -22.58 3.54 -22.53
C GLY A 365 -23.91 3.33 -21.79
N LEU A 366 -23.98 3.68 -20.50
CA LEU A 366 -25.16 3.63 -19.63
C LEU A 366 -25.47 5.00 -18.99
N GLU A 367 -24.97 6.10 -19.58
CA GLU A 367 -25.12 7.46 -19.09
C GLU A 367 -26.59 7.91 -19.08
N ASP A 368 -27.35 7.48 -20.09
CA ASP A 368 -28.76 7.76 -20.24
C ASP A 368 -29.55 6.71 -19.45
N TRP A 369 -30.26 7.18 -18.42
CA TRP A 369 -31.11 6.31 -17.61
C TRP A 369 -32.14 5.57 -18.47
N ASN A 370 -32.13 4.24 -18.39
CA ASN A 370 -32.96 3.35 -19.22
C ASN A 370 -32.85 3.61 -20.75
N GLY A 371 -31.70 4.14 -21.19
CA GLY A 371 -31.42 4.47 -22.59
C GLY A 371 -31.06 3.24 -23.45
N THR A 372 -30.43 3.51 -24.59
CA THR A 372 -30.11 2.47 -25.60
C THR A 372 -29.20 1.37 -25.04
N GLY A 373 -28.15 1.71 -24.30
CA GLY A 373 -27.25 0.71 -23.72
C GLY A 373 -27.96 -0.20 -22.70
N ALA A 374 -28.80 0.37 -21.84
CA ALA A 374 -29.64 -0.40 -20.93
C ALA A 374 -30.60 -1.34 -21.69
N ALA A 375 -31.20 -0.88 -22.79
CA ALA A 375 -32.06 -1.71 -23.64
C ALA A 375 -31.29 -2.85 -24.34
N GLU A 376 -30.08 -2.59 -24.82
CA GLU A 376 -29.23 -3.61 -25.44
C GLU A 376 -28.79 -4.67 -24.44
N ILE A 377 -28.35 -4.29 -23.23
CA ILE A 377 -28.02 -5.25 -22.17
C ILE A 377 -29.24 -6.10 -21.80
N ARG A 378 -30.44 -5.52 -21.69
CA ARG A 378 -31.66 -6.30 -21.46
C ARG A 378 -31.88 -7.34 -22.55
N ASN A 379 -31.71 -6.98 -23.81
CA ASN A 379 -31.87 -7.90 -24.93
C ASN A 379 -30.83 -9.03 -24.89
N ILE A 380 -29.57 -8.72 -24.57
CA ILE A 380 -28.48 -9.70 -24.45
C ILE A 380 -28.77 -10.71 -23.33
N LEU A 381 -29.30 -10.23 -22.20
CA LEU A 381 -29.52 -11.00 -20.98
C LEU A 381 -30.94 -11.55 -20.84
N ASN A 382 -31.82 -11.29 -21.82
CA ASN A 382 -33.24 -11.65 -21.81
C ASN A 382 -33.99 -11.15 -20.56
N LEU A 383 -33.71 -9.90 -20.15
CA LEU A 383 -34.34 -9.24 -19.00
C LEU A 383 -35.61 -8.48 -19.40
N THR A 384 -36.54 -8.33 -18.47
CA THR A 384 -37.77 -7.57 -18.68
C THR A 384 -37.49 -6.06 -18.76
N TYR A 385 -38.41 -5.31 -19.38
CA TYR A 385 -38.27 -3.85 -19.54
C TYR A 385 -38.12 -3.10 -18.21
N ASP A 386 -38.72 -3.61 -17.14
CA ASP A 386 -38.65 -3.02 -15.81
C ASP A 386 -37.27 -3.13 -15.16
N ILE A 387 -36.37 -3.98 -15.69
CA ILE A 387 -35.00 -4.05 -15.21
C ILE A 387 -34.14 -3.02 -15.94
N VAL A 388 -33.59 -2.08 -15.19
CA VAL A 388 -32.73 -1.01 -15.71
C VAL A 388 -31.28 -1.28 -15.31
N PRO A 389 -30.43 -1.81 -16.23
CA PRO A 389 -28.97 -1.85 -16.06
C PRO A 389 -28.39 -0.46 -15.77
N LEU A 390 -27.56 -0.34 -14.73
CA LEU A 390 -26.96 0.94 -14.31
C LEU A 390 -25.44 0.97 -14.48
N TYR A 391 -24.74 -0.02 -13.92
CA TYR A 391 -23.27 -0.08 -13.93
C TYR A 391 -22.80 -1.51 -14.06
N ILE A 392 -21.65 -1.69 -14.71
CA ILE A 392 -20.92 -2.95 -14.65
C ILE A 392 -19.61 -2.77 -13.90
N MET A 393 -19.19 -3.82 -13.21
CA MET A 393 -17.93 -3.89 -12.47
C MET A 393 -17.21 -5.20 -12.80
N PRO A 394 -16.23 -5.20 -13.71
CA PRO A 394 -15.34 -6.34 -13.90
C PRO A 394 -14.47 -6.55 -12.65
N VAL A 395 -14.47 -7.77 -12.11
CA VAL A 395 -13.71 -8.15 -10.91
C VAL A 395 -12.83 -9.35 -11.20
N GLY A 396 -11.58 -9.33 -10.73
CA GLY A 396 -10.66 -10.46 -10.86
C GLY A 396 -9.39 -10.32 -10.04
N HIS A 397 -8.59 -11.39 -10.04
CA HIS A 397 -7.27 -11.40 -9.41
C HIS A 397 -6.33 -10.42 -10.12
N LEU A 398 -5.46 -9.80 -9.32
CA LEU A 398 -4.47 -8.86 -9.82
C LEU A 398 -3.54 -9.53 -10.86
N PRO A 399 -3.14 -8.78 -11.89
CA PRO A 399 -2.22 -9.26 -12.92
C PRO A 399 -0.83 -9.46 -12.32
N GLY A 400 -0.21 -10.61 -12.58
CA GLY A 400 1.09 -10.94 -12.04
C GLY A 400 2.24 -10.36 -12.86
N TYR A 401 3.02 -9.44 -12.31
CA TYR A 401 4.14 -8.80 -13.00
C TYR A 401 5.50 -9.33 -12.57
N GLN A 402 6.53 -9.02 -13.36
CA GLN A 402 7.93 -9.23 -13.01
C GLN A 402 8.42 -8.11 -12.10
N LEU A 403 9.11 -8.47 -11.02
CA LEU A 403 9.85 -7.54 -10.17
C LEU A 403 11.31 -7.98 -10.14
N ASN A 404 12.17 -7.24 -10.85
CA ASN A 404 13.60 -7.50 -10.93
C ASN A 404 14.33 -6.48 -10.06
N LEU A 405 15.07 -6.95 -9.05
CA LEU A 405 15.84 -6.09 -8.16
C LEU A 405 17.33 -6.30 -8.41
N HIS A 406 18.03 -5.25 -8.82
CA HIS A 406 19.49 -5.25 -8.98
C HIS A 406 20.13 -4.71 -7.72
N VAL A 407 20.80 -5.55 -6.94
CA VAL A 407 21.49 -5.10 -5.74
C VAL A 407 22.87 -4.59 -6.14
N LEU A 408 23.08 -3.30 -5.88
CA LEU A 408 24.32 -2.61 -6.17
C LEU A 408 24.89 -2.01 -4.89
N ASP A 409 26.20 -1.75 -4.89
CA ASP A 409 26.91 -0.97 -3.88
C ASP A 409 26.40 0.49 -3.77
N TRP A 410 27.10 1.30 -2.97
CA TRP A 410 26.65 2.65 -2.63
C TRP A 410 26.68 3.61 -3.82
N ASP A 411 27.68 3.50 -4.68
CA ASP A 411 27.87 4.35 -5.86
C ASP A 411 27.25 3.76 -7.14
N LEU A 412 26.62 2.58 -7.05
CA LEU A 412 25.89 1.87 -8.10
C LEU A 412 26.79 1.33 -9.20
N THR A 413 28.01 0.93 -8.84
CA THR A 413 29.02 0.43 -9.79
C THR A 413 29.15 -1.08 -9.73
N ASP A 414 29.22 -1.65 -8.53
CA ASP A 414 29.40 -3.08 -8.34
C ASP A 414 28.08 -3.81 -8.09
N SER A 415 27.90 -4.90 -8.83
CA SER A 415 26.83 -5.87 -8.58
C SER A 415 27.16 -6.76 -7.39
N ILE A 416 26.24 -6.85 -6.44
CA ILE A 416 26.46 -7.57 -5.19
C ILE A 416 25.90 -8.99 -5.28
N GLU A 417 26.79 -9.96 -5.45
CA GLU A 417 26.47 -11.39 -5.35
C GLU A 417 26.23 -11.82 -3.89
N GLY A 418 25.29 -12.76 -3.67
CA GLY A 418 25.10 -13.38 -2.35
C GLY A 418 24.35 -12.54 -1.32
N ALA A 419 23.78 -11.40 -1.71
CA ALA A 419 22.94 -10.59 -0.84
C ALA A 419 21.54 -11.21 -0.69
N TYR A 420 21.01 -11.21 0.53
CA TYR A 420 19.65 -11.66 0.84
C TYR A 420 18.69 -10.50 0.63
N VAL A 421 17.85 -10.60 -0.40
CA VAL A 421 16.80 -9.64 -0.73
C VAL A 421 15.48 -10.18 -0.21
N TYR A 422 14.87 -9.43 0.70
CA TYR A 422 13.57 -9.75 1.28
C TYR A 422 12.50 -8.96 0.56
N LYS A 423 11.45 -9.66 0.12
CA LYS A 423 10.19 -9.12 -0.40
C LYS A 423 9.07 -9.57 0.55
N ASP A 424 8.64 -8.68 1.44
CA ASP A 424 7.76 -9.01 2.56
C ASP A 424 8.32 -10.19 3.39
N ASN A 425 7.66 -11.36 3.34
CA ASN A 425 8.07 -12.59 4.03
C ASN A 425 8.91 -13.53 3.14
N GLU A 426 9.03 -13.25 1.85
CA GLU A 426 9.83 -14.05 0.92
C GLU A 426 11.27 -13.55 0.89
N VAL A 427 12.21 -14.46 0.61
CA VAL A 427 13.63 -14.12 0.49
C VAL A 427 14.23 -14.78 -0.75
N LYS A 428 15.05 -14.04 -1.48
CA LYS A 428 15.93 -14.55 -2.54
C LYS A 428 17.35 -14.09 -2.30
N ILE A 429 18.31 -14.88 -2.79
CA ILE A 429 19.73 -14.53 -2.77
C ILE A 429 20.08 -14.04 -4.16
N THR A 430 20.84 -12.94 -4.25
CA THR A 430 21.27 -12.40 -5.55
C THR A 430 22.22 -13.34 -6.27
N ASP A 431 22.09 -13.39 -7.59
CA ASP A 431 23.01 -14.13 -8.46
C ASP A 431 24.36 -13.40 -8.64
N ALA A 432 25.24 -13.98 -9.47
CA ALA A 432 26.58 -13.43 -9.75
C ALA A 432 26.57 -12.03 -10.39
N ASN A 433 25.42 -11.58 -10.92
CA ASN A 433 25.23 -10.27 -11.50
C ASN A 433 24.40 -9.36 -10.59
N GLY A 434 24.17 -9.74 -9.33
CA GLY A 434 23.44 -8.94 -8.34
C GLY A 434 21.92 -8.99 -8.45
N TRP A 435 21.33 -9.90 -9.24
CA TRP A 435 19.89 -9.91 -9.48
C TRP A 435 19.11 -10.79 -8.50
N ALA A 436 17.96 -10.28 -8.04
CA ALA A 436 16.92 -11.03 -7.36
C ALA A 436 15.56 -10.74 -8.02
N ASN A 437 15.01 -11.74 -8.71
CA ASN A 437 13.84 -11.56 -9.59
C ASN A 437 12.63 -12.35 -9.12
N TRP A 438 11.45 -11.74 -9.10
CA TRP A 438 10.16 -12.37 -8.84
C TRP A 438 9.23 -12.26 -10.05
N THR A 439 8.26 -13.17 -10.12
CA THR A 439 7.17 -13.17 -11.09
C THR A 439 5.86 -13.27 -10.35
N GLY A 440 4.76 -12.78 -10.93
CA GLY A 440 3.46 -12.87 -10.27
C GLY A 440 3.28 -11.85 -9.15
N VAL A 441 4.07 -10.76 -9.15
CA VAL A 441 4.02 -9.73 -8.11
C VAL A 441 3.05 -8.64 -8.54
N SER A 442 2.19 -8.20 -7.62
CA SER A 442 1.22 -7.15 -7.86
C SER A 442 0.98 -6.34 -6.59
N GLY A 443 0.75 -5.05 -6.72
CA GLY A 443 0.46 -4.18 -5.59
C GLY A 443 1.68 -3.78 -4.76
N GLU A 444 1.41 -3.36 -3.54
CA GLU A 444 2.42 -2.90 -2.59
C GLU A 444 3.24 -4.06 -2.03
N THR A 445 4.56 -3.91 -2.03
CA THR A 445 5.48 -4.86 -1.41
C THR A 445 6.66 -4.14 -0.75
N HIS A 446 7.18 -4.70 0.35
CA HIS A 446 8.26 -4.11 1.13
C HIS A 446 9.58 -4.80 0.87
N ILE A 447 10.57 -4.02 0.45
CA ILE A 447 11.89 -4.51 0.07
C ILE A 447 12.94 -4.09 1.11
N LYS A 448 13.79 -5.03 1.51
CA LYS A 448 15.00 -4.77 2.30
C LYS A 448 16.09 -5.80 1.96
N VAL A 449 17.35 -5.40 2.10
CA VAL A 449 18.52 -6.16 1.68
C VAL A 449 19.47 -6.37 2.86
N LYS A 450 19.93 -7.60 3.00
CA LYS A 450 20.91 -8.01 4.00
C LYS A 450 22.14 -8.61 3.32
N TYR A 451 23.33 -8.16 3.71
CA TYR A 451 24.58 -8.68 3.19
C TYR A 451 25.51 -9.02 4.34
N PHE A 452 26.07 -10.23 4.35
CA PHE A 452 26.91 -10.77 5.44
C PHE A 452 26.34 -10.60 6.86
N GLY A 453 25.02 -10.52 7.03
CA GLY A 453 24.37 -10.34 8.33
C GLY A 453 24.02 -8.88 8.68
N HIS A 454 24.39 -7.92 7.85
CA HIS A 454 24.13 -6.49 8.04
C HIS A 454 22.98 -6.02 7.15
N TRP A 455 22.08 -5.19 7.68
CA TRP A 455 21.08 -4.49 6.88
C TRP A 455 21.74 -3.35 6.12
N VAL A 456 21.85 -3.51 4.81
CA VAL A 456 22.59 -2.58 3.94
C VAL A 456 21.69 -1.54 3.29
N ASN A 457 20.39 -1.58 3.52
CA ASN A 457 19.47 -0.50 3.18
C ASN A 457 18.37 -0.36 4.25
N GLY A 458 17.56 0.69 4.14
CA GLY A 458 16.29 0.76 4.86
C GLY A 458 15.22 -0.05 4.13
N THR A 459 14.15 -0.42 4.84
CA THR A 459 12.94 -0.92 4.18
C THR A 459 12.35 0.18 3.32
N PHE A 460 12.10 -0.11 2.04
CA PHE A 460 11.38 0.78 1.14
C PHE A 460 10.24 0.02 0.47
N THR A 461 9.23 0.76 0.05
CA THR A 461 8.01 0.21 -0.54
C THR A 461 8.07 0.31 -2.05
N VAL A 462 7.70 -0.77 -2.74
CA VAL A 462 7.54 -0.83 -4.19
C VAL A 462 6.08 -1.12 -4.50
N TYR A 463 5.47 -0.32 -5.37
CA TYR A 463 4.14 -0.59 -5.89
C TYR A 463 4.24 -1.21 -7.29
N VAL A 464 3.93 -2.49 -7.44
CA VAL A 464 4.08 -3.26 -8.69
C VAL A 464 2.77 -3.29 -9.45
N ASN A 465 2.67 -2.48 -10.50
CA ASN A 465 1.54 -2.35 -11.41
C ASN A 465 1.91 -2.57 -12.88
N GLU A 466 3.14 -3.00 -13.13
CA GLU A 466 3.74 -3.33 -14.41
C GLU A 466 5.02 -4.11 -14.13
N ASN A 467 5.69 -4.63 -15.16
CA ASN A 467 7.03 -5.20 -14.99
C ASN A 467 8.00 -4.11 -14.53
N LYS A 468 8.61 -4.28 -13.35
CA LYS A 468 9.55 -3.31 -12.78
C LYS A 468 10.96 -3.89 -12.68
N THR A 469 11.93 -3.03 -12.95
CA THR A 469 13.36 -3.27 -12.72
C THR A 469 13.87 -2.12 -11.86
N ILE A 470 14.48 -2.43 -10.71
CA ILE A 470 14.88 -1.43 -9.71
C ILE A 470 16.30 -1.70 -9.25
N ASP A 471 17.13 -0.67 -9.33
CA ASP A 471 18.47 -0.66 -8.75
C ASP A 471 18.38 -0.31 -7.26
N VAL A 472 18.77 -1.27 -6.41
CA VAL A 472 18.75 -1.14 -4.97
C VAL A 472 20.12 -0.71 -4.48
N ARG A 473 20.27 0.61 -4.27
CA ARG A 473 21.47 1.19 -3.67
C ARG A 473 21.67 0.70 -2.24
N CYS A 474 22.76 -0.02 -2.01
CA CYS A 474 23.10 -0.53 -0.69
C CYS A 474 24.25 0.25 -0.08
N LYS A 475 24.26 0.39 1.26
CA LYS A 475 25.36 0.92 2.08
C LYS A 475 26.46 -0.14 2.21
N ILE A 476 26.98 -0.54 1.06
CA ILE A 476 28.12 -1.40 0.87
C ILE A 476 29.19 -0.51 0.25
N PHE A 477 30.38 -0.53 0.83
CA PHE A 477 31.37 0.51 0.61
C PHE A 477 32.74 -0.05 0.27
N ASP A 478 33.48 0.65 -0.56
CA ASP A 478 34.89 0.39 -0.74
C ASP A 478 35.68 1.20 0.29
N ILE A 479 36.61 0.53 0.97
CA ILE A 479 37.37 1.15 2.06
C ILE A 479 38.86 0.89 1.90
N THR A 480 39.65 1.67 2.61
CA THR A 480 41.09 1.52 2.63
C THR A 480 41.60 1.35 4.06
N ILE A 481 42.30 0.25 4.30
CA ILE A 481 42.97 -0.04 5.57
C ILE A 481 44.47 0.26 5.45
N THR A 482 44.98 1.15 6.29
CA THR A 482 46.41 1.39 6.44
C THR A 482 46.97 0.60 7.62
N CYS A 483 47.95 -0.26 7.37
CA CYS A 483 48.59 -1.07 8.42
C CYS A 483 49.90 -0.43 8.88
N LYS A 484 50.00 -0.17 10.19
CA LYS A 484 51.20 0.36 10.84
C LYS A 484 51.70 -0.57 11.95
N GLU A 485 53.01 -0.62 12.12
CA GLU A 485 53.67 -1.25 13.27
C GLU A 485 53.51 -0.36 14.52
N GLY A 486 53.35 -0.97 15.71
CA GLY A 486 52.93 -0.26 16.91
C GLY A 486 53.98 0.59 17.64
N LEU A 487 55.28 0.28 17.51
CA LEU A 487 56.32 1.03 18.21
C LEU A 487 56.86 2.23 17.43
N GLN A 488 57.09 2.07 16.13
CA GLN A 488 57.75 3.04 15.26
C GLN A 488 56.82 3.62 14.21
N GLU A 489 55.54 3.22 14.22
CA GLU A 489 54.54 3.58 13.20
C GLU A 489 54.96 3.23 11.76
N ALA A 490 55.85 2.23 11.61
CA ALA A 490 56.33 1.84 10.30
C ALA A 490 55.20 1.24 9.46
N ILE A 491 55.09 1.70 8.22
CA ILE A 491 54.12 1.20 7.25
C ILE A 491 54.44 -0.25 6.89
N LEU A 492 53.42 -1.11 6.90
CA LEU A 492 53.58 -2.53 6.58
C LEU A 492 53.16 -2.82 5.14
N GLN A 493 54.13 -3.19 4.29
CA GLN A 493 53.89 -3.67 2.92
C GLN A 493 53.70 -5.19 2.88
N ASN A 494 52.86 -5.68 1.96
CA ASN A 494 52.53 -7.09 1.75
C ASN A 494 51.92 -7.78 3.00
N ALA A 495 51.30 -7.02 3.89
CA ALA A 495 50.46 -7.57 4.94
C ALA A 495 49.10 -7.97 4.34
N ASN A 496 48.57 -9.12 4.74
CA ASN A 496 47.27 -9.59 4.26
C ASN A 496 46.17 -9.11 5.20
N VAL A 497 45.27 -8.28 4.72
CA VAL A 497 44.14 -7.73 5.49
C VAL A 497 42.87 -8.44 5.03
N THR A 498 42.20 -9.10 5.97
CA THR A 498 40.91 -9.77 5.72
C THR A 498 39.82 -9.15 6.58
N ALA A 499 38.71 -8.77 5.95
CA ALA A 499 37.48 -8.34 6.61
C ALA A 499 36.56 -9.54 6.88
N PHE A 500 36.00 -9.59 8.08
CA PHE A 500 35.03 -10.58 8.53
C PHE A 500 33.79 -9.89 9.12
N ASN A 501 32.62 -10.47 8.93
CA ASN A 501 31.36 -9.94 9.49
C ASN A 501 31.30 -10.02 11.03
N SER A 502 32.06 -10.94 11.62
CA SER A 502 32.08 -11.23 13.05
C SER A 502 33.39 -11.94 13.40
N THR A 503 33.36 -13.23 13.71
CA THR A 503 34.58 -13.98 14.04
C THR A 503 35.42 -14.27 12.79
N SER A 504 36.75 -14.27 12.95
CA SER A 504 37.73 -14.51 11.87
C SER A 504 37.76 -15.98 11.39
N THR A 505 36.63 -16.45 10.85
CA THR A 505 36.44 -17.79 10.30
C THR A 505 36.17 -17.71 8.79
N PRO A 506 36.49 -18.75 8.01
CA PRO A 506 36.28 -18.74 6.57
C PRO A 506 34.84 -18.40 6.14
N ASP A 507 33.84 -18.86 6.89
CA ASP A 507 32.42 -18.65 6.60
C ASP A 507 31.96 -17.20 6.78
N ASN A 508 32.73 -16.41 7.54
CA ASN A 508 32.45 -15.02 7.84
C ASN A 508 33.26 -14.03 6.98
N ARG A 509 34.09 -14.54 6.08
CA ARG A 509 35.01 -13.72 5.27
C ARG A 509 34.24 -12.92 4.24
N ILE A 510 34.45 -11.59 4.24
CA ILE A 510 33.83 -10.65 3.31
C ILE A 510 34.77 -10.38 2.14
N SER A 511 35.92 -9.74 2.42
CA SER A 511 36.89 -9.31 1.42
C SER A 511 38.32 -9.45 1.95
N THR A 512 39.30 -9.50 1.06
CA THR A 512 40.72 -9.67 1.41
C THR A 512 41.62 -8.95 0.42
N ALA A 513 42.60 -8.22 0.93
CA ALA A 513 43.58 -7.51 0.12
C ALA A 513 44.95 -7.44 0.77
N LEU A 514 45.98 -7.34 -0.07
CA LEU A 514 47.36 -7.11 0.36
C LEU A 514 47.64 -5.61 0.46
N THR A 515 48.43 -5.22 1.45
CA THR A 515 48.90 -3.85 1.54
C THR A 515 49.95 -3.53 0.47
N ASP A 516 49.80 -2.38 -0.17
CA ASP A 516 50.71 -1.87 -1.20
C ASP A 516 52.03 -1.32 -0.61
N ALA A 517 52.84 -0.65 -1.45
CA ALA A 517 54.09 -0.02 -1.01
C ALA A 517 53.90 1.18 -0.07
N SER A 518 52.66 1.66 0.08
CA SER A 518 52.23 2.69 1.01
C SER A 518 51.53 2.09 2.25
N GLY A 519 51.53 0.75 2.36
CA GLY A 519 50.90 -0.05 3.41
C GLY A 519 49.38 0.03 3.46
N ARG A 520 48.75 0.31 2.32
CA ARG A 520 47.30 0.40 2.16
C ARG A 520 46.75 -0.84 1.49
N ALA A 521 45.74 -1.45 2.10
CA ALA A 521 44.92 -2.50 1.51
C ALA A 521 43.56 -1.89 1.12
N TYR A 522 43.17 -2.07 -0.14
CA TYR A 522 41.90 -1.63 -0.69
C TYR A 522 40.92 -2.80 -0.61
N LEU A 523 39.85 -2.64 0.14
CA LEU A 523 38.87 -3.68 0.38
C LEU A 523 37.54 -3.23 -0.21
N ASP A 524 37.12 -3.96 -1.23
CA ASP A 524 35.89 -3.63 -1.94
C ASP A 524 34.69 -4.29 -1.25
N ASN A 525 33.51 -3.68 -1.41
CA ASN A 525 32.22 -4.24 -1.04
C ASN A 525 32.04 -4.60 0.44
N ILE A 526 32.49 -3.72 1.35
CA ILE A 526 32.34 -3.88 2.80
C ILE A 526 30.99 -3.34 3.29
N PRO A 527 30.13 -4.15 3.96
CA PRO A 527 28.85 -3.68 4.46
C PRO A 527 29.00 -2.66 5.59
N ASN A 528 28.03 -1.76 5.72
CA ASN A 528 27.94 -0.84 6.83
C ASN A 528 27.77 -1.55 8.18
N GLY A 529 28.46 -1.02 9.19
CA GLY A 529 28.39 -1.51 10.57
C GLY A 529 29.73 -2.00 11.09
N THR A 530 29.67 -2.80 12.13
CA THR A 530 30.83 -3.24 12.91
C THR A 530 31.49 -4.45 12.25
N ILE A 531 32.68 -4.26 11.67
CA ILE A 531 33.42 -5.25 10.88
C ILE A 531 34.74 -5.58 11.55
N THR A 532 35.10 -6.86 11.58
CA THR A 532 36.36 -7.34 12.15
C THR A 532 37.43 -7.47 11.07
N PHE A 533 38.54 -6.77 11.23
CA PHE A 533 39.70 -6.81 10.36
C PHE A 533 40.80 -7.61 11.03
N THR A 534 41.21 -8.70 10.39
CA THR A 534 42.38 -9.49 10.81
C THR A 534 43.52 -9.25 9.83
N VAL A 535 44.69 -8.90 10.35
CA VAL A 535 45.90 -8.66 9.56
C VAL A 535 46.86 -9.81 9.80
N TYR A 536 47.41 -10.36 8.72
CA TYR A 536 48.35 -11.47 8.74
C TYR A 536 49.71 -11.06 8.16
N ASP A 537 50.80 -11.60 8.72
CA ASP A 537 52.13 -11.49 8.14
C ASP A 537 52.31 -12.39 6.91
N GLY A 538 53.46 -12.28 6.23
CA GLY A 538 53.76 -13.11 5.04
C GLY A 538 53.89 -14.61 5.29
N ASN A 539 53.82 -15.08 6.56
CA ASN A 539 53.77 -16.50 6.91
C ASN A 539 52.36 -16.94 7.35
N GLY A 540 51.37 -16.04 7.33
CA GLY A 540 49.99 -16.31 7.77
C GLY A 540 49.77 -16.18 9.29
N ASN A 541 50.70 -15.58 10.04
CA ASN A 541 50.49 -15.33 11.47
C ASN A 541 49.65 -14.07 11.67
N ILE A 542 48.69 -14.09 12.59
CA ILE A 542 47.90 -12.91 12.96
C ILE A 542 48.82 -11.89 13.65
N ILE A 543 48.80 -10.66 13.15
CA ILE A 543 49.54 -9.51 13.68
C ILE A 543 48.62 -8.34 14.06
N ALA A 544 47.33 -8.41 13.73
CA ALA A 544 46.27 -7.56 14.29
C ALA A 544 44.91 -8.26 14.16
N ASN A 545 44.01 -8.01 15.11
CA ASN A 545 42.59 -8.40 15.03
C ASN A 545 41.80 -7.30 15.73
N VAL A 546 41.17 -6.45 14.94
CA VAL A 546 40.49 -5.24 15.43
C VAL A 546 39.12 -5.13 14.79
N THR A 547 38.22 -4.45 15.48
CA THR A 547 36.89 -4.18 14.97
C THR A 547 36.76 -2.69 14.68
N LYS A 548 36.24 -2.34 13.51
CA LYS A 548 35.97 -0.96 13.08
C LYS A 548 34.53 -0.83 12.61
N THR A 549 33.95 0.36 12.78
CA THR A 549 32.63 0.67 12.26
C THR A 549 32.77 1.34 10.92
N ILE A 550 32.17 0.76 9.89
CA ILE A 550 32.16 1.28 8.52
C ILE A 550 30.86 2.06 8.31
N THR A 551 30.98 3.30 7.84
CA THR A 551 29.85 4.22 7.69
C THR A 551 29.78 4.95 6.36
N SER A 552 30.85 4.93 5.55
CA SER A 552 30.92 5.71 4.32
C SER A 552 31.83 5.10 3.25
N GLU A 553 31.51 5.41 2.01
CA GLU A 553 32.33 5.16 0.82
C GLU A 553 33.71 5.81 0.93
N GLY A 554 34.76 5.11 0.49
CA GLY A 554 36.15 5.57 0.57
C GLY A 554 36.70 5.74 1.99
N GLN A 555 36.09 5.14 3.02
CA GLN A 555 36.53 5.30 4.41
C GLN A 555 37.98 4.84 4.60
N LEU A 556 38.79 5.69 5.24
CA LEU A 556 40.19 5.42 5.55
C LEU A 556 40.33 5.05 7.02
N GLU A 557 40.80 3.84 7.30
CA GLU A 557 41.07 3.36 8.65
C GLU A 557 42.55 3.02 8.85
N THR A 558 43.03 3.21 10.07
CA THR A 558 44.37 2.75 10.47
C THR A 558 44.25 1.61 11.47
N VAL A 559 45.01 0.54 11.20
CA VAL A 559 45.14 -0.63 12.07
C VAL A 559 46.57 -0.72 12.57
N ILE A 560 46.71 -0.69 13.90
CA ILE A 560 47.99 -0.93 14.57
C ILE A 560 48.21 -2.43 14.68
N CYS A 561 49.33 -2.91 14.15
CA CYS A 561 49.69 -4.31 14.08
C CYS A 561 50.74 -4.63 15.15
N ASP A 562 50.28 -4.76 16.39
CA ASP A 562 51.08 -5.03 17.59
C ASP A 562 50.66 -6.32 18.32
N GLN A 563 49.75 -7.11 17.73
CA GLN A 563 49.42 -8.43 18.27
C GLN A 563 50.61 -9.36 18.12
N ASN A 564 51.32 -9.50 19.24
CA ASN A 564 52.40 -10.47 19.36
C ASN A 564 51.81 -11.88 19.28
N TYR A 565 52.37 -12.70 18.38
CA TYR A 565 52.26 -14.15 18.53
C TYR A 565 52.82 -14.51 19.90
N VAL A 566 51.95 -14.89 20.83
CA VAL A 566 52.26 -15.24 22.21
C VAL A 566 53.23 -16.43 22.19
N THR A 567 54.54 -16.19 22.13
CA THR A 567 55.64 -17.06 22.63
C THR A 567 57.08 -16.62 22.25
N ALA A 568 57.36 -15.39 21.85
CA ALA A 568 58.74 -14.88 21.92
C ALA A 568 58.80 -13.35 21.93
N GLN A 569 59.45 -12.77 22.94
CA GLN A 569 60.01 -11.43 22.77
C GLN A 569 61.02 -11.48 21.63
N LEU A 570 60.68 -10.91 20.48
CA LEU A 570 61.61 -10.70 19.37
C LEU A 570 61.88 -9.20 19.26
N GLU A 571 63.08 -8.79 19.68
CA GLU A 571 63.64 -7.49 19.36
C GLU A 571 63.91 -7.43 17.85
N TRP A 572 63.10 -6.66 17.12
CA TRP A 572 63.42 -6.31 15.74
C TRP A 572 64.53 -5.25 15.75
N LYS A 573 65.63 -5.52 15.02
CA LYS A 573 66.69 -4.52 14.78
C LYS A 573 66.81 -4.28 13.27
N ILE A 574 66.83 -3.01 12.87
CA ILE A 574 67.07 -2.55 11.50
C ILE A 574 68.47 -3.02 11.05
N VAL A 575 68.58 -3.67 9.89
CA VAL A 575 69.85 -4.31 9.46
C VAL A 575 70.57 -3.57 8.32
N GLN A 576 69.93 -2.73 7.49
CA GLN A 576 70.68 -1.94 6.49
C GLN A 576 69.88 -0.80 5.83
N PHE A 577 70.60 0.27 5.43
CA PHE A 577 70.15 1.32 4.52
C PHE A 577 70.65 1.04 3.09
N VAL A 578 69.80 1.19 2.07
CA VAL A 578 70.22 1.15 0.66
C VAL A 578 70.21 2.58 0.10
N LYS A 579 71.36 3.07 -0.38
CA LYS A 579 71.46 4.32 -1.14
C LYS A 579 71.09 4.05 -2.61
N SER A 580 70.14 4.80 -3.17
CA SER A 580 69.97 4.90 -4.62
C SER A 580 70.90 5.98 -5.17
N ASN A 581 71.81 5.62 -6.06
CA ASN A 581 72.53 6.59 -6.88
C ASN A 581 71.60 7.15 -7.96
N SER A 582 71.54 8.47 -8.08
CA SER A 582 70.93 9.19 -9.19
C SER A 582 71.85 9.17 -10.42
N PHE A 583 71.26 9.04 -11.62
CA PHE A 583 71.88 9.47 -12.87
C PHE A 583 71.17 10.73 -13.37
N SER A 584 71.98 11.64 -13.89
CA SER A 584 71.74 13.03 -14.25
C SER A 584 71.10 13.24 -15.63
N SER A 585 70.39 14.37 -15.81
CA SER A 585 70.77 15.40 -16.80
C SER A 585 70.01 16.73 -16.61
N SER A 586 70.71 17.68 -15.99
CA SER A 586 70.95 19.09 -16.38
C SER A 586 69.84 20.16 -16.60
N PHE A 587 69.93 21.21 -15.75
CA PHE A 587 69.84 22.68 -16.02
C PHE A 587 68.43 23.28 -16.35
N ILE A 588 67.81 24.27 -15.66
CA ILE A 588 68.25 25.59 -15.13
C ILE A 588 67.21 26.26 -14.18
N LEU A 589 67.74 27.01 -13.19
CA LEU A 589 67.26 28.17 -12.37
C LEU A 589 66.04 28.15 -11.39
N MET A 590 66.41 28.43 -10.12
CA MET A 590 65.87 29.41 -9.15
C MET A 590 64.35 29.48 -8.85
N LEU A 591 63.94 29.06 -7.65
CA LEU A 591 63.63 29.96 -6.51
C LEU A 591 63.37 29.15 -5.22
N THR A 592 63.71 29.76 -4.09
CA THR A 592 63.53 29.32 -2.69
C THR A 592 62.09 28.93 -2.30
N ILE A 593 61.92 27.90 -1.46
CA ILE A 593 61.17 27.89 -0.17
C ILE A 593 61.18 26.47 0.47
N VAL A 594 61.12 26.50 1.80
CA VAL A 594 61.31 25.49 2.84
C VAL A 594 60.34 24.29 2.81
N GLY A 595 60.86 23.08 3.09
CA GLY A 595 60.22 22.12 4.01
C GLY A 595 59.55 20.85 3.45
N LEU A 596 59.84 19.75 4.15
CA LEU A 596 59.05 18.52 4.37
C LEU A 596 59.33 17.22 3.58
N VAL A 597 59.81 16.25 4.39
CA VAL A 597 59.40 14.84 4.55
C VAL A 597 59.73 13.85 3.43
N ASP A 598 60.82 13.11 3.68
CA ASP A 598 61.20 11.89 2.97
C ASP A 598 60.27 10.72 3.27
N LEU A 599 59.81 10.04 2.22
CA LEU A 599 58.96 8.84 2.25
C LEU A 599 59.86 7.59 2.37
N VAL A 600 59.76 6.84 3.48
CA VAL A 600 60.56 5.61 3.71
C VAL A 600 59.75 4.37 3.33
N LYS A 601 60.24 3.60 2.34
CA LYS A 601 59.78 2.23 2.05
C LYS A 601 60.71 1.21 2.70
N CYS A 602 60.18 0.19 3.37
CA CYS A 602 60.95 -0.88 4.00
C CYS A 602 60.53 -2.25 3.48
N LEU A 603 61.49 -3.04 2.98
CA LEU A 603 61.34 -4.45 2.65
C LEU A 603 62.00 -5.30 3.75
N LYS A 604 61.26 -6.25 4.34
CA LYS A 604 61.79 -7.20 5.35
C LYS A 604 62.42 -8.42 4.66
N GLN A 605 63.64 -8.80 5.04
CA GLN A 605 64.25 -10.09 4.68
C GLN A 605 64.79 -10.82 5.93
N ARG A 606 64.58 -12.14 5.99
CA ARG A 606 64.90 -13.02 7.13
C ARG A 606 66.34 -13.53 7.00
N ASN A 607 67.22 -13.24 7.96
CA ASN A 607 68.61 -13.74 7.91
C ASN A 607 68.81 -14.91 8.89
N ARG A 608 69.19 -16.07 8.34
CA ARG A 608 69.51 -17.32 9.07
C ARG A 608 71.02 -17.34 9.35
N SER A 609 71.42 -17.34 10.61
CA SER A 609 72.76 -17.79 11.00
C SER A 609 72.69 -18.69 12.24
N LEU A 610 72.83 -20.00 12.02
CA LEU A 610 73.00 -20.99 13.07
C LEU A 610 74.31 -21.74 12.80
N ARG A 611 75.30 -21.53 13.66
CA ARG A 611 76.44 -22.42 13.92
C ARG A 611 76.84 -22.20 15.39
N CYS A 612 77.12 -23.19 16.23
CA CYS A 612 77.13 -24.65 16.13
C CYS A 612 77.37 -25.18 17.57
N LYS A 613 76.81 -26.32 17.99
CA LYS A 613 77.56 -27.33 18.77
C LYS A 613 76.86 -28.68 18.84
N HIS A 614 77.66 -29.70 18.53
CA HIS A 614 77.42 -31.13 18.69
C HIS A 614 76.78 -31.55 20.03
N MET A 615 75.87 -32.52 19.97
CA MET A 615 76.02 -33.74 20.77
C MET A 615 75.60 -34.99 19.99
N LYS A 616 76.54 -35.94 19.91
CA LYS A 616 76.36 -37.32 19.45
C LYS A 616 75.54 -38.11 20.46
N ARG A 617 74.69 -39.02 19.95
CA ARG A 617 74.37 -40.42 20.37
C ARG A 617 72.88 -40.67 20.09
N ARG A 618 72.38 -41.81 19.60
CA ARG A 618 72.87 -43.09 19.03
C ARG A 618 71.56 -43.86 18.73
N ARG A 619 71.46 -44.54 17.57
CA ARG A 619 70.67 -45.77 17.23
C ARG A 619 69.34 -46.04 17.98
N LYS A 620 68.21 -46.33 17.32
CA LYS A 620 67.85 -47.54 16.53
C LYS A 620 66.50 -47.25 15.83
N LYS A 621 66.25 -47.67 14.57
CA LYS A 621 65.36 -48.81 14.19
C LYS A 621 64.16 -48.96 15.14
N GLU A 622 62.91 -48.82 14.71
CA GLU A 622 62.24 -49.35 13.50
C GLU A 622 61.37 -48.30 12.79
#